data_AF-A0A224Z934-F1
#
_entry.id   AF-A0A224Z934-F1
#
_cell.length_a   1.000
_cell.length_b   1.000
_cell.length_c   1.000
_cell.angle_alpha   90.00
_cell.angle_beta   90.00
_cell.angle_gamma   90.00
#
_symmetry.space_group_name_H-M   'P 1'
#
loop_
_entity.id
_entity.type
_entity.pdbx_description
1 polymer ?
#
loop_
_entity_poly.entity_id
_entity_poly.type
_entity_poly.pdbx_seq_one_letter_code
_entity_poly.pdbx_strand_id
1 'polypeptide(L)'
;MFEGMTVERDFLECPSQMLENWCWDLEGLSLMSKHYASGEPLPRELADPLISLRLANVGHFNLFYIHRALFDLELHVRPQVEIAKLYNDIQERLLGYRSQDGTNFAANFLHLMNSYDSRYYSYLWSEVFSMDLFDTRFKKEGILNPKT
;
A
#
# COMPACT_ATOMS: atom_id res chain seq x y z
N MET A 1 -12.91 21.21 -13.49
CA MET A 1 -13.53 20.06 -12.81
C MET A 1 -12.59 19.74 -11.66
N PHE A 2 -12.94 20.12 -10.44
CA PHE A 2 -12.10 20.08 -9.23
C PHE A 2 -12.84 19.42 -8.06
N GLU A 3 -13.85 18.62 -8.37
CA GLU A 3 -14.70 17.96 -7.39
C GLU A 3 -14.21 16.56 -7.02
N GLY A 4 -14.46 16.18 -5.77
CA GLY A 4 -14.24 14.82 -5.27
C GLY A 4 -12.80 14.36 -5.36
N MET A 5 -12.59 13.20 -5.98
CA MET A 5 -11.29 12.52 -6.10
C MET A 5 -10.49 12.97 -7.33
N THR A 6 -10.80 14.14 -7.88
CA THR A 6 -10.09 14.73 -9.03
C THR A 6 -8.85 15.48 -8.52
N VAL A 7 -7.86 14.72 -8.06
CA VAL A 7 -6.56 15.18 -7.56
C VAL A 7 -5.43 14.54 -8.35
N GLU A 8 -4.21 14.99 -8.12
CA GLU A 8 -3.00 14.39 -8.67
C GLU A 8 -2.98 12.88 -8.37
N ARG A 9 -2.62 12.08 -9.38
CA ARG A 9 -2.82 10.63 -9.29
C ARG A 9 -1.83 9.97 -8.31
N ASP A 10 -0.72 10.62 -8.02
CA ASP A 10 0.24 10.28 -6.96
C ASP A 10 -0.20 10.73 -5.56
N PHE A 11 -1.27 11.52 -5.43
CA PHE A 11 -1.90 11.88 -4.15
C PHE A 11 -3.25 11.19 -3.91
N LEU A 12 -3.89 10.63 -4.94
CA LEU A 12 -5.23 10.03 -4.84
C LEU A 12 -5.39 9.06 -3.66
N GLU A 13 -4.40 8.19 -3.44
CA GLU A 13 -4.47 7.13 -2.43
C GLU A 13 -3.98 7.61 -1.04
N CYS A 14 -3.42 8.81 -0.95
CA CYS A 14 -2.88 9.34 0.29
C CYS A 14 -3.95 9.44 1.40
N PRO A 15 -5.18 9.94 1.14
CA PRO A 15 -6.23 9.97 2.17
C PRO A 15 -6.69 8.59 2.64
N SER A 16 -6.86 7.62 1.72
CA SER A 16 -7.28 6.26 2.05
C SER A 16 -6.22 5.54 2.89
N GLN A 17 -4.97 5.54 2.43
CA GLN A 17 -3.86 4.93 3.16
C GLN A 17 -3.59 5.57 4.53
N MET A 18 -3.82 6.89 4.66
CA MET A 18 -3.75 7.56 5.96
C MET A 18 -4.78 6.97 6.93
N LEU A 19 -6.03 6.78 6.48
CA LEU A 19 -7.12 6.25 7.30
C LEU A 19 -6.92 4.78 7.69
N GLU A 20 -6.15 4.00 6.92
CA GLU A 20 -5.81 2.62 7.30
C GLU A 20 -5.07 2.53 8.64
N ASN A 21 -4.40 3.60 9.08
CA ASN A 21 -3.71 3.64 10.37
C ASN A 21 -4.66 3.44 11.58
N TRP A 22 -5.95 3.79 11.47
CA TRP A 22 -6.93 3.57 12.55
C TRP A 22 -7.22 2.09 12.78
N CYS A 23 -7.02 1.24 11.77
CA CYS A 23 -7.14 -0.22 11.91
C CYS A 23 -5.95 -0.84 12.68
N TRP A 24 -4.93 -0.04 12.98
CA TRP A 24 -3.72 -0.47 13.68
C TRP A 24 -3.50 0.28 15.00
N ASP A 25 -4.55 0.90 15.52
CA ASP A 25 -4.57 1.56 16.81
C ASP A 25 -5.62 0.94 17.74
N LEU A 26 -5.35 0.91 19.04
CA LEU A 26 -6.25 0.28 20.03
C LEU A 26 -7.59 1.01 20.12
N GLU A 27 -7.62 2.35 20.09
CA GLU A 27 -8.86 3.12 20.15
C GLU A 27 -9.71 2.86 18.90
N GLY A 28 -9.09 2.87 17.72
CA GLY A 28 -9.75 2.58 16.46
C GLY A 28 -10.32 1.15 16.42
N LEU A 29 -9.51 0.15 16.77
CA LEU A 29 -9.95 -1.25 16.82
C LEU A 29 -11.09 -1.47 17.82
N SER A 30 -11.02 -0.83 18.99
CA SER A 30 -12.07 -0.96 20.02
C SER A 30 -13.42 -0.41 19.57
N LEU A 31 -13.44 0.64 18.73
CA LEU A 31 -14.68 1.17 18.14
C LEU A 31 -15.30 0.26 17.09
N MET A 32 -14.48 -0.53 16.39
CA MET A 32 -14.91 -1.37 15.26
C MET A 32 -15.14 -2.84 15.65
N SER A 33 -14.88 -3.23 16.90
CA SER A 33 -14.90 -4.63 17.31
C SER A 33 -15.72 -4.89 18.56
N LYS A 34 -16.36 -6.06 18.58
CA LYS A 34 -16.98 -6.68 19.75
C LYS A 34 -17.17 -8.17 19.46
N HIS A 35 -17.15 -9.00 20.49
CA HIS A 35 -17.42 -10.43 20.33
C HIS A 35 -18.85 -10.64 19.83
N TYR A 36 -19.03 -11.43 18.76
CA TYR A 36 -20.32 -11.56 18.07
C TYR A 36 -21.45 -12.13 18.96
N ALA A 37 -21.11 -13.05 19.89
CA ALA A 37 -22.06 -13.65 20.81
C ALA A 37 -22.17 -12.91 22.17
N SER A 38 -21.07 -12.74 22.92
CA SER A 38 -21.09 -12.12 24.25
C SER A 38 -21.15 -10.59 24.23
N GLY A 39 -20.77 -9.93 23.12
CA GLY A 39 -20.68 -8.47 23.05
C GLY A 39 -19.46 -7.86 23.74
N GLU A 40 -18.58 -8.68 24.33
CA GLU A 40 -17.37 -8.21 25.03
C GLU A 40 -16.43 -7.47 24.07
N PRO A 41 -15.72 -6.41 24.54
CA PRO A 41 -14.77 -5.67 23.73
C PRO A 41 -13.53 -6.52 23.39
N LEU A 42 -12.76 -6.09 22.40
CA LEU A 42 -11.48 -6.71 22.06
C LEU A 42 -10.50 -6.57 23.26
N PRO A 43 -10.04 -7.68 23.87
CA PRO A 43 -9.10 -7.62 24.98
C PRO A 43 -7.73 -7.10 24.53
N ARG A 44 -7.08 -6.32 25.39
CA ARG A 44 -5.77 -5.73 25.11
C ARG A 44 -4.69 -6.80 24.87
N GLU A 45 -4.82 -7.94 25.53
CA GLU A 45 -3.94 -9.10 25.39
C GLU A 45 -3.96 -9.70 23.98
N LEU A 46 -5.03 -9.46 23.21
CA LEU A 46 -5.13 -9.84 21.79
C LEU A 46 -4.80 -8.68 20.86
N ALA A 47 -5.20 -7.45 21.22
CA ALA A 47 -4.95 -6.26 20.40
C ALA A 47 -3.46 -5.92 20.29
N ASP A 48 -2.71 -5.98 21.39
CA ASP A 48 -1.28 -5.61 21.40
C ASP A 48 -0.45 -6.48 20.44
N PRO A 49 -0.54 -7.83 20.47
CA PRO A 49 0.14 -8.67 19.49
C PRO A 49 -0.31 -8.39 18.05
N LEU A 50 -1.62 -8.21 17.81
CA LEU A 50 -2.15 -7.90 16.48
C LEU A 50 -1.51 -6.63 15.91
N ILE A 51 -1.51 -5.54 16.68
CA ILE A 51 -0.91 -4.26 16.27
C ILE A 51 0.60 -4.42 16.02
N SER A 52 1.30 -5.17 16.88
CA SER A 52 2.75 -5.41 16.73
C SER A 52 3.12 -6.14 15.42
N LEU A 53 2.20 -6.93 14.87
CA LEU A 53 2.40 -7.68 13.63
C LEU A 53 2.27 -6.82 12.37
N ARG A 54 1.86 -5.55 12.47
CA ARG A 54 1.70 -4.64 11.31
C ARG A 54 2.92 -4.62 10.39
N LEU A 55 4.13 -4.70 10.95
CA LEU A 55 5.39 -4.60 10.20
C LEU A 55 5.96 -5.96 9.78
N ALA A 56 5.26 -7.07 10.05
CA ALA A 56 5.70 -8.38 9.62
C ALA A 56 5.82 -8.42 8.09
N ASN A 57 7.00 -8.80 7.59
CA ASN A 57 7.34 -8.89 6.15
C ASN A 57 7.25 -7.58 5.35
N VAL A 58 7.10 -6.41 5.98
CA VAL A 58 6.91 -5.12 5.27
C VAL A 58 8.04 -4.81 4.28
N GLY A 59 9.29 -5.19 4.59
CA GLY A 59 10.41 -5.01 3.67
C GLY A 59 10.23 -5.79 2.37
N HIS A 60 9.76 -7.04 2.45
CA HIS A 60 9.51 -7.85 1.27
C HIS A 60 8.29 -7.36 0.48
N PHE A 61 7.21 -6.98 1.16
CA PHE A 61 6.04 -6.37 0.53
C PHE A 61 6.39 -5.08 -0.21
N ASN A 62 7.18 -4.18 0.39
CA ASN A 62 7.60 -2.95 -0.27
C ASN A 62 8.49 -3.23 -1.49
N LEU A 63 9.39 -4.23 -1.42
CA LEU A 63 10.16 -4.63 -2.59
C LEU A 63 9.28 -5.15 -3.73
N PHE A 64 8.16 -5.83 -3.45
CA PHE A 64 7.19 -6.21 -4.48
C PHE A 64 6.52 -5.00 -5.14
N TYR A 65 6.13 -3.99 -4.37
CA TYR A 65 5.57 -2.76 -4.93
C TYR A 65 6.60 -2.00 -5.77
N ILE A 66 7.84 -1.89 -5.29
CA ILE A 66 8.96 -1.27 -6.03
C ILE A 66 9.23 -2.03 -7.32
N HIS A 67 9.23 -3.35 -7.29
CA HIS A 67 9.42 -4.19 -8.48
C HIS A 67 8.41 -3.87 -9.57
N ARG A 68 7.11 -3.81 -9.21
CA ARG A 68 6.03 -3.49 -10.15
C ARG A 68 6.09 -2.05 -10.64
N ALA A 69 6.40 -1.10 -9.76
CA ALA A 69 6.55 0.30 -10.11
C ALA A 69 7.71 0.52 -11.09
N LEU A 70 8.87 -0.10 -10.84
CA LEU A 70 10.00 -0.04 -11.75
C LEU A 70 9.70 -0.74 -13.08
N PHE A 71 9.04 -1.90 -13.05
CA PHE A 71 8.64 -2.59 -14.27
C PHE A 71 7.70 -1.74 -15.13
N ASP A 72 6.68 -1.12 -14.51
CA ASP A 72 5.75 -0.19 -15.18
C ASP A 72 6.50 1.00 -15.80
N LEU A 73 7.37 1.68 -15.06
CA LEU A 73 8.15 2.81 -15.57
C LEU A 73 9.09 2.42 -16.71
N GLU A 74 9.85 1.34 -16.56
CA GLU A 74 10.79 0.86 -17.59
C GLU A 74 10.06 0.42 -18.87
N LEU A 75 8.87 -0.17 -18.73
CA LEU A 75 8.03 -0.54 -19.87
C LEU A 75 7.55 0.69 -20.66
N HIS A 76 7.23 1.80 -19.97
CA HIS A 76 6.72 3.02 -20.60
C HIS A 76 7.81 3.99 -21.10
N VAL A 77 9.07 3.81 -20.68
CA VAL A 77 10.19 4.64 -21.15
C VAL A 77 10.94 3.99 -22.32
N ARG A 78 10.95 2.66 -22.41
CA ARG A 78 11.69 1.94 -23.45
C ARG A 78 10.82 1.73 -24.70
N PRO A 79 11.30 2.08 -25.90
CA PRO A 79 10.52 1.93 -27.12
C PRO A 79 10.31 0.46 -27.54
N GLN A 80 11.24 -0.42 -27.18
CA GLN A 80 11.17 -1.87 -27.44
C GLN A 80 11.82 -2.61 -26.28
N VAL A 81 11.16 -3.66 -25.78
CA VAL A 81 11.69 -4.50 -24.70
C VAL A 81 11.11 -5.92 -24.74
N GLU A 82 11.95 -6.89 -24.41
CA GLU A 82 11.49 -8.26 -24.09
C GLU A 82 10.83 -8.27 -22.72
N ILE A 83 9.49 -8.18 -22.70
CA ILE A 83 8.67 -7.96 -21.49
C ILE A 83 8.99 -8.97 -20.37
N ALA A 84 9.02 -10.26 -20.70
CA ALA A 84 9.28 -11.32 -19.71
C ALA A 84 10.70 -11.22 -19.13
N LYS A 85 11.68 -10.85 -19.97
CA LYS A 85 13.06 -10.64 -19.52
C LYS A 85 13.16 -9.44 -18.60
N LEU A 86 12.57 -8.30 -18.97
CA LEU A 86 12.57 -7.09 -18.14
C LEU A 86 11.97 -7.38 -16.76
N TYR A 87 10.79 -8.02 -16.73
CA TYR A 87 10.11 -8.35 -15.49
C TYR A 87 10.98 -9.24 -14.58
N ASN A 88 11.57 -10.31 -15.14
CA ASN A 88 12.39 -11.25 -14.39
C ASN A 88 13.73 -10.65 -13.92
N ASP A 89 14.38 -9.82 -14.74
CA ASP A 89 15.63 -9.16 -14.37
C ASP A 89 15.42 -8.22 -13.16
N ILE A 90 14.33 -7.44 -13.16
CA ILE A 90 14.00 -6.57 -12.01
C ILE A 90 13.60 -7.44 -10.80
N GLN A 91 12.85 -8.52 -11.01
CA GLN A 91 12.40 -9.40 -9.93
C GLN A 91 13.57 -10.07 -9.21
N GLU A 92 14.49 -10.66 -9.96
CA GLU A 92 15.67 -11.31 -9.38
C GLU A 92 16.55 -10.31 -8.62
N ARG A 93 16.73 -9.11 -9.19
CA ARG A 93 17.51 -8.05 -8.55
C ARG A 93 16.92 -7.58 -7.22
N LEU A 94 15.60 -7.48 -7.10
CA LEU A 94 14.95 -6.92 -5.91
C LEU A 94 14.49 -7.98 -4.90
N LEU A 95 14.00 -9.12 -5.38
CA LEU A 95 13.37 -10.15 -4.56
C LEU A 95 14.23 -11.41 -4.41
N GLY A 96 15.29 -11.56 -5.21
CA GLY A 96 16.20 -12.70 -5.13
C GLY A 96 15.69 -13.99 -5.78
N TYR A 97 14.60 -13.94 -6.55
CA TYR A 97 14.07 -15.09 -7.29
C TYR A 97 13.34 -14.66 -8.57
N ARG A 98 13.13 -15.62 -9.47
CA ARG A 98 12.49 -15.42 -10.78
C ARG A 98 11.08 -15.96 -10.83
N SER A 99 10.32 -15.53 -11.83
CA SER A 99 9.00 -16.10 -12.13
C SER A 99 9.14 -17.54 -12.62
N GLN A 100 8.06 -18.31 -12.47
CA GLN A 100 7.97 -19.64 -13.06
C GLN A 100 7.99 -19.58 -14.59
N ASP A 101 8.73 -20.47 -15.23
CA ASP A 101 8.79 -20.58 -16.69
C ASP A 101 7.39 -20.80 -17.29
N GLY A 102 7.12 -20.15 -18.42
CA GLY A 102 5.83 -20.19 -19.11
C GLY A 102 4.78 -19.23 -18.56
N THR A 103 5.07 -18.48 -17.49
CA THR A 103 4.16 -17.45 -16.96
C THR A 103 4.39 -16.08 -17.59
N ASN A 104 3.36 -15.24 -17.57
CA ASN A 104 3.44 -13.84 -18.00
C ASN A 104 2.63 -12.95 -17.05
N PHE A 105 3.30 -12.38 -16.04
CA PHE A 105 2.65 -11.48 -15.08
C PHE A 105 2.12 -10.21 -15.76
N ALA A 106 2.87 -9.64 -16.70
CA ALA A 106 2.50 -8.40 -17.36
C ALA A 106 1.15 -8.50 -18.09
N ALA A 107 0.83 -9.67 -18.66
CA ALA A 107 -0.47 -9.92 -19.29
C ALA A 107 -1.67 -9.91 -18.31
N ASN A 108 -1.42 -10.06 -17.01
CA ASN A 108 -2.43 -9.99 -15.95
C ASN A 108 -2.33 -8.70 -15.12
N PHE A 109 -1.38 -7.82 -15.44
CA PHE A 109 -1.16 -6.61 -14.67
C PHE A 109 -2.08 -5.49 -15.18
N LEU A 110 -3.34 -5.54 -14.74
CA LEU A 110 -4.40 -4.63 -15.19
C LEU A 110 -4.08 -3.14 -14.96
N HIS A 111 -3.18 -2.83 -14.01
CA HIS A 111 -2.71 -1.46 -13.77
C HIS A 111 -2.07 -0.80 -14.98
N LEU A 112 -1.51 -1.59 -15.91
CA LEU A 112 -0.99 -1.09 -17.18
C LEU A 112 -2.08 -0.55 -18.11
N MET A 113 -3.36 -0.81 -17.83
CA MET A 113 -4.48 -0.55 -18.75
C MET A 113 -5.63 0.25 -18.12
N ASN A 114 -5.51 0.70 -16.86
CA ASN A 114 -6.62 1.32 -16.11
C ASN A 114 -6.26 2.70 -15.52
N SER A 115 -5.56 3.54 -16.29
CA SER A 115 -5.11 4.89 -15.90
C SER A 115 -3.97 4.93 -14.87
N TYR A 116 -3.41 3.77 -14.53
CA TYR A 116 -2.20 3.62 -13.71
C TYR A 116 -0.94 3.34 -14.54
N ASP A 117 -1.07 3.28 -15.87
CA ASP A 117 0.04 3.22 -16.81
C ASP A 117 1.07 4.31 -16.49
N SER A 118 2.34 3.92 -16.31
CA SER A 118 3.46 4.80 -15.90
C SER A 118 3.29 5.47 -14.52
N ARG A 119 2.33 5.04 -13.72
CA ARG A 119 1.95 5.66 -12.45
C ARG A 119 1.84 4.67 -11.30
N TYR A 120 2.21 3.40 -11.46
CA TYR A 120 2.09 2.42 -10.36
C TYR A 120 2.92 2.77 -9.12
N TYR A 121 3.97 3.59 -9.29
CA TYR A 121 4.75 4.14 -8.18
C TYR A 121 3.89 4.99 -7.20
N SER A 122 2.73 5.50 -7.64
CA SER A 122 1.84 6.35 -6.85
C SER A 122 1.42 5.70 -5.54
N TYR A 123 1.25 4.38 -5.49
CA TYR A 123 0.85 3.68 -4.27
C TYR A 123 1.85 3.87 -3.13
N LEU A 124 3.16 3.68 -3.39
CA LEU A 124 4.20 3.88 -2.38
C LEU A 124 4.46 5.37 -2.12
N TRP A 125 4.33 6.20 -3.15
CA TRP A 125 4.46 7.66 -3.00
C TRP A 125 3.39 8.20 -2.04
N SER A 126 2.12 7.86 -2.29
CA SER A 126 1.00 8.18 -1.40
C SER A 126 1.20 7.59 0.00
N GLU A 127 1.72 6.37 0.12
CA GLU A 127 1.90 5.73 1.43
C GLU A 127 2.90 6.52 2.30
N VAL A 128 4.02 6.94 1.71
CA VAL A 128 5.03 7.76 2.40
C VAL A 128 4.44 9.06 2.94
N PHE A 129 3.70 9.80 2.11
CA PHE A 129 3.08 11.05 2.55
C PHE A 129 1.94 10.84 3.54
N SER A 130 1.15 9.79 3.36
CA SER A 130 0.04 9.46 4.26
C SER A 130 0.53 9.14 5.67
N MET A 131 1.68 8.46 5.78
CA MET A 131 2.31 8.16 7.06
C MET A 131 2.83 9.43 7.74
N ASP A 132 3.44 10.36 7.00
CA ASP A 132 3.85 11.65 7.56
C ASP A 132 2.64 12.48 8.05
N LEU A 133 1.57 12.56 7.26
CA LEU A 133 0.33 13.22 7.68
C LEU A 133 -0.24 12.61 8.97
N PHE A 134 -0.30 11.27 9.03
CA PHE A 134 -0.78 10.56 10.20
C PHE A 134 0.09 10.81 11.44
N ASP A 135 1.40 10.59 11.33
CA ASP A 135 2.33 10.74 12.44
C ASP A 135 2.46 12.19 12.91
N THR A 136 2.44 13.15 11.98
CA THR A 136 2.66 14.56 12.29
C THR A 136 1.42 15.24 12.87
N ARG A 137 0.21 14.83 12.49
CA ARG A 137 -1.04 15.45 12.96
C ARG A 137 -1.82 14.57 13.94
N PHE A 138 -2.26 13.41 13.47
CA PHE A 138 -3.23 12.60 14.20
C PHE A 138 -2.60 11.86 15.38
N LYS A 139 -1.45 11.23 15.19
CA LYS A 139 -0.79 10.48 16.26
C LYS A 139 -0.28 11.37 17.39
N LYS A 140 0.12 12.60 17.09
CA LYS A 140 0.59 13.56 18.11
C LYS A 140 -0.55 14.20 18.90
N GLU A 141 -1.66 14.48 18.24
CA GLU A 141 -2.77 15.26 18.83
C GLU A 141 -3.93 14.37 19.31
N GLY A 142 -3.86 13.06 19.05
CA GLY A 142 -4.86 12.04 19.38
C GLY A 142 -5.66 11.62 18.14
N ILE A 143 -5.71 10.32 17.85
CA ILE A 143 -6.30 9.83 16.58
C ILE A 143 -7.82 10.02 16.49
N LEU A 144 -8.50 10.33 17.61
CA LEU A 144 -9.93 10.65 17.65
C LEU A 144 -10.20 12.14 17.98
N ASN A 145 -9.17 12.99 17.98
CA ASN A 145 -9.32 14.40 18.28
C ASN A 145 -10.08 15.12 17.14
N PRO A 146 -11.25 15.72 17.40
CA PRO A 146 -12.09 16.32 16.34
C PRO A 146 -11.53 17.63 15.76
N LYS A 147 -10.44 18.17 16.33
CA LYS A 147 -9.79 19.41 15.85
C LYS A 147 -8.63 19.16 14.89
N THR A 148 -8.19 17.91 14.78
CA THR A 148 -7.17 17.43 13.84
C THR A 148 -7.79 16.53 12.80
#